data_AF-A0A818AF32-F1
#
_entry.id   AF-A0A818AF32-F1
#
_cell.length_a   1.000
_cell.length_b   1.000
_cell.length_c   1.000
_cell.angle_alpha   90.00
_cell.angle_beta   90.00
_cell.angle_gamma   90.00
#
_symmetry.space_group_name_H-M   'P 1'
#
loop_
_entity.id
_entity.type
_entity.pdbx_description
1 polymer ?
#
loop_
_entity_poly.entity_id
_entity_poly.type
_entity_poly.pdbx_seq_one_letter_code
_entity_poly.pdbx_strand_id
1 'polypeptide(L)' 'MPTGTLEVFIAEGRHLKDRDIIGKNDAYVEVYLEKKYKQRTKIIKNTNDPVWNERFTFNIHKGDDTIHFDVYDDDLL' A
#
# COMPACT_ATOMS: atom_id res chain seq x y z
N MET A 1 1.12 -24.33 10.09
CA MET A 1 0.44 -24.25 8.79
C MET A 1 -0.41 -22.98 8.77
N PRO A 2 -0.51 -22.28 7.63
CA PRO A 2 -1.52 -21.24 7.45
C PRO A 2 -2.93 -21.80 7.67
N THR A 3 -3.81 -21.00 8.26
CA THR A 3 -5.24 -21.28 8.41
C THR A 3 -6.07 -20.76 7.24
N GLY A 4 -5.48 -19.92 6.38
CA GLY A 4 -6.11 -19.44 5.16
C GLY A 4 -5.18 -18.56 4.35
N THR A 5 -5.70 -17.98 3.28
CA THR A 5 -5.00 -17.06 2.38
C THR A 5 -5.85 -15.82 2.19
N LEU A 6 -5.23 -14.65 2.33
CA LEU A 6 -5.83 -13.36 2.02
C LEU A 6 -5.20 -12.81 0.73
N GLU A 7 -6.02 -12.60 -0.28
CA GLU A 7 -5.64 -11.84 -1.48
C GLU A 7 -6.08 -10.39 -1.33
N VAL A 8 -5.18 -9.46 -1.59
CA VAL A 8 -5.40 -8.02 -1.49
C VAL A 8 -5.14 -7.40 -2.85
N PHE A 9 -6.15 -6.76 -3.42
CA PHE A 9 -6.02 -6.00 -4.66
C PHE A 9 -6.02 -4.51 -4.36
N ILE A 10 -4.87 -3.86 -4.55
CA ILE A 10 -4.73 -2.41 -4.42
C ILE A 10 -4.97 -1.80 -5.79
N ALA A 11 -6.17 -1.28 -6.00
CA ALA A 11 -6.61 -0.72 -7.27
C ALA A 11 -6.01 0.68 -7.49
N GLU A 12 -6.45 1.66 -6.70
CA GLU A 12 -6.15 3.07 -6.90
C GLU A 12 -6.30 3.89 -5.61
N GLY A 13 -5.68 5.06 -5.59
CA GLY A 13 -5.90 6.13 -4.63
C GLY A 13 -6.58 7.31 -5.31
N ARG A 14 -7.33 8.11 -4.56
CA ARG A 14 -8.01 9.31 -5.09
C ARG A 14 -7.83 10.49 -4.16
N HIS A 15 -7.56 11.65 -4.73
CA HIS A 15 -7.42 12.92 -4.03
C HIS A 15 -6.45 12.83 -2.84
N LEU A 16 -5.29 12.17 -3.05
CA LEU A 16 -4.23 12.13 -2.05
C LEU A 16 -3.82 13.56 -1.70
N LYS A 17 -3.70 13.82 -0.39
CA LYS A 17 -3.29 15.12 0.11
C LYS A 17 -1.87 15.40 -0.36
N ASP A 18 -1.65 16.58 -0.93
CA ASP A 18 -0.30 17.05 -1.24
C ASP A 18 0.56 17.06 0.03
N ARG A 19 1.68 16.34 -0.02
CA ARG A 19 2.74 16.48 0.98
C ARG A 19 3.71 17.59 0.62
N ASP A 20 3.87 17.89 -0.66
CA ASP A 20 4.81 18.91 -1.12
C ASP A 20 4.21 20.31 -1.20
N ILE A 21 5.06 21.31 -0.91
CA ILE A 21 4.75 22.74 -1.12
C ILE A 21 4.70 23.05 -2.62
N ILE A 22 5.47 22.32 -3.44
CA ILE A 22 5.54 22.44 -4.89
C ILE A 22 5.70 21.03 -5.48
N GLY A 23 4.66 20.50 -6.12
CA GLY A 23 4.71 19.18 -6.74
C GLY A 23 3.39 18.42 -6.58
N LYS A 24 3.34 17.21 -7.12
CA LYS A 24 2.32 16.20 -6.82
C LYS A 24 3.04 14.96 -6.31
N ASN A 25 2.34 14.15 -5.53
CA ASN A 25 2.93 12.96 -4.90
C ASN A 25 3.47 11.94 -5.91
N ASP A 26 4.58 11.30 -5.55
CA ASP A 26 5.12 10.04 -6.05
C ASP A 26 4.61 8.87 -5.16
N ALA A 27 3.36 8.47 -5.34
CA ALA A 27 2.65 7.64 -4.37
C ALA A 27 2.89 6.12 -4.48
N TYR A 28 3.06 5.46 -3.34
CA TYR A 28 2.97 4.00 -3.18
C TYR A 28 2.25 3.60 -1.90
N VAL A 29 1.75 2.36 -1.85
CA VAL A 29 1.12 1.78 -0.66
C VAL A 29 2.01 0.67 -0.12
N GLU A 30 2.35 0.74 1.17
CA GLU A 30 2.86 -0.40 1.93
C GLU A 30 1.68 -1.13 2.57
N VAL A 31 1.59 -2.45 2.35
CA VAL A 31 0.57 -3.33 2.90
C VAL A 31 1.22 -4.41 3.75
N TYR A 32 0.69 -4.65 4.95
CA TYR A 32 1.23 -5.64 5.88
C TYR A 32 0.16 -6.23 6.80
N LEU A 33 0.38 -7.49 7.20
CA LEU A 33 -0.47 -8.20 8.15
C LEU A 33 0.15 -8.08 9.55
N GLU A 34 -0.64 -7.68 10.53
CA GLU A 34 -0.23 -7.30 11.88
C GLU A 34 0.81 -6.17 11.88
N LYS A 35 2.10 -6.52 11.90
CA LYS A 35 3.24 -5.58 11.76
C LYS A 35 4.41 -6.26 11.04
N LYS A 36 4.11 -7.32 10.29
CA LYS A 36 5.08 -8.23 9.65
C LYS A 36 4.67 -8.45 8.20
N TYR A 37 5.52 -9.10 7.42
CA TYR A 37 5.23 -9.46 6.02
C TYR A 37 4.93 -8.25 5.12
N LYS A 38 5.66 -7.14 5.29
CA LYS A 38 5.50 -5.94 4.49
C LYS A 38 5.74 -6.21 3.01
N GLN A 39 4.78 -5.78 2.19
CA GLN A 39 4.87 -5.72 0.74
C GLN A 39 4.49 -4.30 0.31
N ARG A 40 4.94 -3.85 -0.87
CA ARG A 40 4.58 -2.52 -1.36
C ARG A 40 4.22 -2.56 -2.84
N THR A 41 3.35 -1.65 -3.25
CA THR A 41 3.11 -1.36 -4.66
C THR A 41 4.33 -0.71 -5.30
N LYS A 42 4.32 -0.63 -6.62
CA LYS A 42 5.14 0.30 -7.37
C LYS A 42 4.78 1.74 -7.00
N ILE A 43 5.72 2.62 -7.26
CA ILE A 43 5.55 4.06 -7.16
C ILE A 43 4.88 4.56 -8.44
N ILE A 44 3.81 5.33 -8.29
CA ILE A 44 3.18 6.04 -9.40
C ILE A 44 3.48 7.53 -9.21
N LYS A 45 4.19 8.09 -10.17
CA LYS A 45 4.79 9.42 -10.05
C LYS A 45 3.83 10.55 -10.36
N ASN A 46 4.05 11.72 -9.75
CA ASN A 46 3.45 13.00 -10.08
C ASN A 46 1.91 12.96 -10.22
N THR A 47 1.23 12.32 -9.26
CA THR A 47 -0.23 12.22 -9.25
C THR A 47 -0.81 12.06 -7.84
N ASN A 48 -1.97 12.69 -7.62
CA ASN A 48 -2.78 12.51 -6.41
C ASN A 48 -3.88 11.46 -6.60
N ASP A 49 -3.96 10.89 -7.80
CA ASP A 49 -4.93 9.86 -8.18
C ASP A 49 -4.18 8.66 -8.80
N PRO A 50 -3.28 7.99 -8.05
CA PRO A 50 -2.49 6.89 -8.57
C PRO A 50 -3.35 5.64 -8.83
N VAL A 51 -3.05 4.92 -9.91
CA VAL A 51 -3.65 3.62 -10.23
C VAL A 51 -2.54 2.55 -10.20
N TRP A 52 -2.58 1.66 -9.20
CA TRP A 52 -1.58 0.62 -9.01
C TRP A 52 -2.01 -0.70 -9.69
N ASN A 53 -3.25 -1.14 -9.48
CA ASN A 53 -3.77 -2.42 -9.95
C ASN A 53 -2.86 -3.63 -9.60
N GLU A 54 -2.37 -3.67 -8.36
CA GLU A 54 -1.45 -4.73 -7.89
C GLU A 54 -2.13 -5.69 -6.92
N ARG A 55 -1.75 -6.98 -6.99
CA ARG A 55 -2.25 -8.04 -6.10
C ARG A 55 -1.15 -8.51 -5.16
N PHE A 56 -1.51 -8.68 -3.90
CA PHE A 56 -0.65 -9.23 -2.86
C PHE A 56 -1.34 -10.41 -2.21
N THR A 57 -0.55 -11.37 -1.75
CA THR A 57 -1.06 -12.58 -1.10
C THR A 57 -0.39 -12.75 0.25
N PHE A 58 -1.21 -13.02 1.27
CA PHE A 58 -0.76 -13.26 2.64
C PHE A 58 -1.26 -14.61 3.12
N ASN A 59 -0.38 -15.35 3.77
CA ASN A 59 -0.77 -16.53 4.53
C ASN A 59 -1.28 -16.08 5.90
N ILE A 60 -2.53 -16.42 6.21
CA ILE A 60 -3.15 -16.09 7.50
C ILE A 60 -2.87 -17.22 8.48
N HIS A 61 -2.47 -16.89 9.70
CA HIS A 61 -2.31 -17.79 10.82
C HIS A 61 -3.30 -17.49 11.94
N LYS A 62 -3.44 -18.43 12.88
CA LYS A 62 -4.30 -18.21 14.06
C LYS A 62 -3.78 -17.03 14.87
N GLY A 63 -4.61 -16.01 15.03
CA GLY A 63 -4.28 -14.80 15.78
C GLY A 63 -3.92 -13.60 14.90
N ASP A 64 -3.79 -13.78 13.58
CA ASP A 64 -3.74 -12.64 12.66
C ASP A 64 -5.18 -12.14 12.45
N ASP A 65 -5.42 -10.86 12.76
CA ASP A 65 -6.73 -10.21 12.71
C ASP A 65 -6.72 -8.82 12.07
N THR A 66 -5.54 -8.26 11.81
CA THR A 66 -5.37 -6.87 11.37
C THR A 66 -4.50 -6.78 10.12
N ILE A 67 -5.01 -6.12 9.08
CA ILE A 67 -4.24 -5.70 7.91
C ILE A 67 -4.09 -4.19 7.91
N HIS A 68 -2.90 -3.72 7.56
CA HIS A 68 -2.54 -2.32 7.52
C HIS A 68 -2.21 -1.88 6.10
N PHE A 69 -2.53 -0.62 5.82
CA PHE A 69 -2.24 0.07 4.58
C PHE A 69 -1.68 1.45 4.92
N ASP A 70 -0.44 1.68 4.58
CA ASP A 70 0.22 2.98 4.76
C ASP A 70 0.53 3.56 3.38
N VAL A 71 0.06 4.78 3.12
CA VAL A 71 0.32 5.51 1.87
C VAL A 71 1.52 6.42 2.07
N TYR A 72 2.48 6.32 1.18
CA TYR A 72 3.71 7.08 1.20
C TYR A 72 3.89 7.86 -0.09
N ASP A 73 4.69 8.91 0.04
CA ASP A 73 5.21 9.72 -1.04
C ASP A 73 6.71 9.39 -1.16
N ASP A 74 7.17 9.00 -2.34
CA ASP A 74 8.55 8.57 -2.64
C ASP A 74 9.45 9.75 -2.99
N ASP A 75 9.31 10.85 -2.25
CA ASP A 75 10.19 11.99 -2.37
C ASP A 75 11.28 11.93 -1.29
N LEU A 76 12.52 12.07 -1.76
CA LEU A 76 13.64 12.46 -0.92
C LEU A 76 13.41 13.94 -0.63
N LEU A 77 13.08 14.30 0.61
CA LEU A 77 13.03 15.70 1.07
C LEU A 77 14.08 16.60 0.37
#